data_AF-A0A834ABX4-F1
#
_entry.id   AF-A0A834ABX4-F1
#
_cell.length_a   1.000
_cell.length_b   1.000
_cell.length_c   1.000
_cell.angle_alpha   90.00
_cell.angle_beta   90.00
_cell.angle_gamma   90.00
#
_symmetry.space_group_name_H-M   'P 1'
#
loop_
_entity.id
_entity.type
_entity.pdbx_description
1 polymer ?
#
loop_
_entity_poly.entity_id
_entity_poly.type
_entity_poly.pdbx_seq_one_letter_code
_entity_poly.pdbx_strand_id
1 'polypeptide(L)'
;MHIYPIVIFIHYKSAKHIKEQRDPLYLKDKVTQRHSKEQFETAQKIEQEYSRYFTGVVQGGALSSICTQILALVNQEQNKVLWIPACPL
;
A
#
# COMPACT_ATOMS: atom_id res chain seq x y z
N MET A 1 -5.69 1.24 25.35
CA MET A 1 -4.85 0.37 24.51
C MET A 1 -4.49 1.14 23.25
N HIS A 2 -3.20 1.38 22.98
CA HIS A 2 -2.74 2.05 21.77
C HIS A 2 -2.17 1.01 20.80
N ILE A 3 -2.55 1.10 19.53
CA ILE A 3 -2.08 0.22 18.45
C ILE A 3 -1.32 1.10 17.45
N TYR A 4 -0.17 0.61 16.99
CA TYR A 4 0.66 1.26 15.98
C TYR A 4 0.67 0.39 14.73
N PRO A 5 -0.30 0.57 13.82
CA PRO A 5 -0.44 -0.31 12.67
C PRO A 5 0.72 -0.11 11.68
N ILE A 6 1.10 -1.19 11.01
CA ILE A 6 1.93 -1.11 9.80
C ILE A 6 1.00 -0.67 8.66
N VAL A 7 1.22 0.53 8.14
CA VAL A 7 0.43 1.14 7.06
C VAL A 7 1.28 1.16 5.80
N ILE A 8 0.92 0.31 4.84
CA ILE A 8 1.64 0.16 3.58
C ILE A 8 0.86 0.82 2.45
N PHE A 9 1.50 1.75 1.75
CA PHE A 9 0.93 2.36 0.54
C PHE A 9 1.55 1.72 -0.71
N ILE A 10 0.73 1.42 -1.71
CA ILE A 10 1.20 0.91 -3.01
C ILE A 10 1.15 2.05 -4.03
N HIS A 11 2.32 2.51 -4.44
CA HIS A 11 2.46 3.61 -5.40
C HIS A 11 2.47 3.06 -6.83
N TYR A 12 1.32 3.03 -7.49
CA TYR A 12 1.24 2.68 -8.91
C TYR A 12 1.79 3.80 -9.80
N LYS A 13 2.33 3.44 -10.98
CA LYS A 13 2.87 4.43 -11.94
C LYS A 13 1.80 5.06 -12.84
N SER A 14 0.67 4.38 -13.01
CA SER A 14 -0.45 4.83 -13.84
C SER A 14 -1.73 4.03 -13.59
N ALA A 15 -2.87 4.57 -14.01
CA ALA A 15 -4.13 3.83 -14.10
C ALA A 15 -4.01 2.57 -14.98
N LYS A 16 -3.20 2.61 -16.04
CA LYS A 16 -2.94 1.44 -16.90
C LYS A 16 -2.33 0.29 -16.10
N HIS A 17 -1.33 0.57 -15.27
CA HIS A 17 -0.71 -0.43 -14.39
C HIS A 17 -1.70 -1.09 -13.43
N ILE A 18 -2.68 -0.34 -12.92
CA ILE A 18 -3.76 -0.88 -12.07
C ILE A 18 -4.67 -1.79 -12.90
N LYS A 19 -5.12 -1.30 -14.06
CA LYS A 19 -6.02 -2.04 -14.96
C LYS A 19 -5.43 -3.36 -15.43
N GLU A 20 -4.12 -3.43 -15.60
CA GLU A 20 -3.39 -4.58 -16.14
C GLU A 20 -3.01 -5.63 -15.08
N GLN A 21 -3.18 -5.35 -13.78
CA GLN A 21 -3.00 -6.37 -12.75
C GLN A 21 -3.98 -7.53 -12.97
N ARG A 22 -3.45 -8.75 -12.96
CA ARG A 22 -4.22 -9.98 -13.16
C ARG A 22 -3.71 -11.04 -12.21
N ASP A 23 -4.65 -11.77 -11.63
CA ASP A 23 -4.39 -12.96 -10.86
C ASP A 23 -5.63 -13.86 -10.97
N PRO A 24 -5.51 -15.07 -11.52
CA PRO A 24 -6.67 -15.93 -11.75
C PRO A 24 -7.33 -16.42 -10.45
N LEU A 25 -6.62 -16.36 -9.32
CA LEU A 25 -7.10 -16.82 -8.03
C LEU A 25 -7.76 -15.70 -7.23
N TYR A 26 -7.15 -14.50 -7.20
CA TYR A 26 -7.51 -13.38 -6.32
C TYR A 26 -8.00 -12.12 -7.06
N LEU A 27 -7.69 -11.95 -8.35
CA LEU A 27 -8.11 -10.79 -9.16
C LEU A 27 -8.87 -11.25 -10.41
N LYS A 28 -10.00 -11.95 -10.18
CA LYS A 28 -10.82 -12.56 -11.23
C LYS A 28 -11.57 -11.51 -12.07
N ASP A 29 -12.00 -10.42 -11.43
CA ASP A 29 -12.74 -9.37 -12.09
C ASP A 29 -11.83 -8.42 -12.87
N LYS A 30 -12.24 -8.11 -14.10
CA LYS A 30 -11.53 -7.14 -14.92
C LYS A 30 -11.84 -5.73 -14.41
N VAL A 31 -10.80 -5.01 -14.04
CA VAL A 31 -10.91 -3.57 -13.74
C VAL A 31 -11.18 -2.81 -15.04
N THR A 32 -12.21 -1.95 -15.04
CA THR A 32 -12.56 -1.11 -16.19
C THR A 32 -11.59 0.07 -16.31
N GLN A 33 -11.53 0.71 -17.48
CA GLN A 33 -10.71 1.91 -17.65
C GLN A 33 -11.13 3.03 -16.69
N ARG A 34 -12.44 3.25 -16.54
CA ARG A 34 -13.01 4.23 -15.61
C ARG A 34 -12.56 3.96 -14.18
N HIS A 35 -12.77 2.75 -13.67
CA HIS A 35 -12.38 2.38 -12.30
C HIS A 35 -10.88 2.49 -12.09
N SER A 36 -10.06 2.09 -13.06
CA SER A 36 -8.60 2.22 -12.93
C SER A 36 -8.12 3.66 -12.81
N LYS A 37 -8.79 4.59 -13.50
CA LYS A 37 -8.49 6.03 -13.42
C LYS A 37 -8.92 6.60 -12.07
N GLU A 38 -10.14 6.28 -11.62
CA GLU A 38 -10.66 6.68 -10.32
C GLU A 38 -9.78 6.16 -9.17
N GLN A 39 -9.32 4.90 -9.23
CA GLN A 39 -8.40 4.34 -8.23
C GLN A 39 -7.05 5.03 -8.23
N PHE A 40 -6.49 5.34 -9.40
CA PHE A 40 -5.22 6.04 -9.52
C PHE A 40 -5.30 7.46 -8.94
N GLU A 41 -6.34 8.23 -9.30
CA GLU A 41 -6.54 9.59 -8.78
C GLU A 41 -6.78 9.58 -7.26
N THR A 42 -7.56 8.63 -6.77
CA THR A 42 -7.78 8.43 -5.33
C THR A 42 -6.46 8.14 -4.61
N ALA A 43 -5.63 7.25 -5.19
CA ALA A 43 -4.33 6.92 -4.61
C ALA A 43 -3.40 8.15 -4.55
N GLN A 44 -3.38 8.99 -5.58
CA GLN A 44 -2.59 10.24 -5.58
C GLN A 44 -3.02 11.20 -4.48
N LYS A 45 -4.34 11.37 -4.26
CA LYS A 45 -4.85 12.20 -3.16
C LYS A 45 -4.47 11.62 -1.80
N ILE A 46 -4.62 10.30 -1.63
CA ILE A 46 -4.24 9.60 -0.40
C ILE A 46 -2.75 9.81 -0.09
N GLU A 47 -1.89 9.69 -1.10
CA GLU A 47 -0.46 9.93 -0.93
C GLU A 47 -0.14 11.37 -0.53
N GLN A 48 -0.75 12.34 -1.22
CA GLN A 48 -0.54 13.76 -0.94
C GLN A 48 -0.97 14.14 0.48
N GLU A 49 -2.12 13.64 0.94
CA GLU A 49 -2.73 14.03 2.20
C GLU A 49 -2.21 13.21 3.40
N TYR A 50 -1.92 11.93 3.18
CA TYR A 50 -1.70 10.96 4.26
C TYR A 50 -0.32 10.29 4.26
N SER A 51 0.62 10.68 3.39
CA SER A 51 1.98 10.09 3.34
C SER A 51 2.70 9.98 4.68
N ARG A 52 2.50 10.96 5.57
CA ARG A 52 3.07 10.95 6.94
C ARG A 52 2.65 9.76 7.81
N TYR A 53 1.54 9.10 7.47
CA TYR A 53 1.00 7.97 8.21
C TYR A 53 1.49 6.63 7.67
N PHE A 54 2.12 6.60 6.50
CA PHE A 54 2.62 5.36 5.92
C PHE A 54 3.88 4.93 6.67
N THR A 55 3.89 3.68 7.13
CA THR A 55 5.11 3.06 7.67
C THR A 55 5.96 2.46 6.55
N GLY A 56 5.40 2.31 5.35
CA GLY A 56 6.12 1.85 4.17
C GLY A 56 5.42 2.16 2.85
N VAL A 57 6.21 2.27 1.79
CA VAL A 57 5.71 2.46 0.43
C VAL A 57 6.30 1.39 -0.48
N VAL A 58 5.43 0.67 -1.20
CA VAL A 58 5.81 -0.32 -2.21
C VAL A 58 5.54 0.25 -3.60
N GLN A 59 6.52 0.14 -4.49
CA GLN A 59 6.35 0.60 -5.86
C GLN A 59 5.51 -0.41 -6.67
N GLY A 60 4.55 0.11 -7.43
CA GLY A 60 3.73 -0.68 -8.32
C GLY A 60 4.57 -1.32 -9.43
N GLY A 61 4.37 -2.62 -9.61
CA GLY A 61 5.05 -3.44 -10.61
C GLY A 61 4.24 -4.69 -10.94
N ALA A 62 4.92 -5.80 -11.21
CA ALA A 62 4.27 -7.11 -11.31
C ALA A 62 3.67 -7.50 -9.95
N LEU A 63 2.48 -8.10 -9.94
CA LEU A 63 1.78 -8.47 -8.70
C LEU A 63 2.63 -9.31 -7.75
N SER A 64 3.35 -10.31 -8.28
CA SER A 64 4.25 -11.16 -7.49
C SER A 64 5.32 -10.33 -6.77
N SER A 65 5.93 -9.38 -7.48
CA SER A 65 6.94 -8.48 -6.91
C SER A 65 6.35 -7.56 -5.84
N ILE A 66 5.13 -7.05 -6.04
CA ILE A 66 4.42 -6.26 -5.03
C ILE A 66 4.20 -7.11 -3.78
N CYS A 67 3.69 -8.34 -3.92
CA CYS A 67 3.45 -9.25 -2.80
C CYS A 67 4.74 -9.59 -2.03
N THR A 68 5.84 -9.87 -2.74
CA THR A 68 7.14 -10.13 -2.10
C THR A 68 7.64 -8.91 -1.32
N GLN A 69 7.53 -7.71 -1.89
CA GLN A 69 7.92 -6.47 -1.21
C GLN A 69 7.06 -6.19 0.02
N ILE A 70 5.74 -6.39 -0.06
CA ILE A 70 4.83 -6.26 1.08
C ILE A 70 5.25 -7.21 2.19
N LEU A 71 5.50 -8.49 1.89
CA LEU A 71 5.91 -9.47 2.90
C LEU A 71 7.22 -9.06 3.57
N ALA A 72 8.21 -8.62 2.79
CA ALA A 72 9.48 -8.14 3.32
C ALA A 72 9.29 -6.92 4.23
N LEU A 73 8.47 -5.95 3.81
CA LEU A 73 8.22 -4.72 4.55
C LEU A 73 7.47 -4.98 5.86
N VAL A 74 6.45 -5.85 5.85
CA VAL A 74 5.74 -6.27 7.07
C VAL A 74 6.74 -6.90 8.06
N ASN A 75 7.59 -7.83 7.60
CA ASN A 75 8.58 -8.44 8.48
C ASN A 75 9.56 -7.40 9.04
N GLN A 76 10.01 -6.44 8.23
CA GLN A 76 10.90 -5.39 8.69
C GLN A 76 10.24 -4.48 9.74
N GLU A 77 9.05 -3.94 9.45
CA GLU A 77 8.38 -3.02 10.37
C GLU A 77 7.89 -3.73 11.64
N GLN A 78 7.54 -5.02 11.57
CA GLN A 78 7.15 -5.82 12.74
C GLN A 78 8.30 -6.02 13.74
N ASN A 79 9.55 -6.05 13.27
CA ASN A 79 10.74 -6.23 14.10
C ASN A 79 11.37 -4.90 14.55
N LYS A 80 10.79 -3.77 14.16
CA LYS A 80 11.29 -2.44 14.47
C LYS A 80 10.82 -1.99 15.85
N VAL A 81 11.74 -1.40 16.63
CA VAL A 81 11.38 -0.78 17.90
C VAL A 81 10.56 0.48 17.62
N LEU A 82 9.40 0.59 18.26
CA LEU A 82 8.52 1.75 18.18
C LEU A 82 8.69 2.64 19.40
N TRP A 83 8.87 3.94 19.15
CA TRP A 83 8.83 4.95 20.19
C TRP A 83 7.38 5.26 20.52
N ILE A 84 6.99 4.98 21.75
CA ILE A 84 5.67 5.32 22.27
C ILE A 84 5.79 6.49 23.24
N PRO A 85 4.81 7.41 23.30
CA PRO A 85 4.81 8.46 24.31
C PRO A 85 4.89 7.83 25.70
N ALA A 86 5.83 8.29 26.52
CA ALA A 86 5.80 8.00 27.94
C ALA A 86 4.56 8.72 28.50
N CYS A 87 3.54 7.98 28.92
CA CYS A 87 2.46 8.60 29.69
C CYS A 87 3.08 9.28 30.93
N PRO A 88 2.66 10.51 31.29
CA PRO A 88 2.96 11.00 32.63
C PRO A 88 2.28 10.05 33.62
N LEU A 89 3.06 9.52 34.57
CA LEU A 89 2.55 8.85 35.76
C LEU A 89 1.72 9.85 36.59
#